data_AF-A0A1Q3LPL7-F1
#
_entry.id   AF-A0A1Q3LPL7-F1
#
_cell.length_a   1.000
_cell.length_b   1.000
_cell.length_c   1.000
_cell.angle_alpha   90.00
_cell.angle_beta   90.00
_cell.angle_gamma   90.00
#
_symmetry.space_group_name_H-M   'P 1'
#
loop_
_entity.id
_entity.type
_entity.pdbx_description
1 polymer ?
#
loop_
_entity_poly.entity_id
_entity_poly.type
_entity_poly.pdbx_seq_one_letter_code
_entity_poly.pdbx_strand_id
1 'polypeptide(L)'
;MIAKLLLQNLAVVVGMGALLFAAAGTFHWPSAWTYLIVSALLGPACGLWLARTDPGLLAERLKMTSADQPAADKLFMLVFMLAILAWVVLMGFDRRLQASTVPIVLQMAGLAMFFASTAFIMWVFRENSFAAPVVKVQAERHQQVISTGPYAYVRHPMYAGVMLYFIGTPLLLGSWWGVAMVPVFFVLFVVRSRIEERTLVAGLRGYAAYMSRVRYRLFPGLW
;
A
#
# COMPACT_ATOMS: atom_id res chain seq x y z
N MET A 1 -5.66 9.91 18.74
CA MET A 1 -5.71 9.29 17.39
C MET A 1 -5.14 10.21 16.31
N ILE A 2 -5.66 11.44 16.15
CA ILE A 2 -5.20 12.38 15.11
C ILE A 2 -3.72 12.75 15.26
N ALA A 3 -3.25 13.10 16.47
CA ALA A 3 -1.83 13.39 16.69
C ALA A 3 -0.91 12.22 16.28
N LYS A 4 -1.31 10.98 16.59
CA LYS A 4 -0.58 9.77 16.19
C LYS A 4 -0.56 9.60 14.67
N LEU A 5 -1.68 9.84 13.98
CA LEU A 5 -1.76 9.85 12.52
C LEU A 5 -0.79 10.86 11.92
N LEU A 6 -0.82 12.12 12.39
CA LEU A 6 0.05 13.18 11.88
C LEU A 6 1.54 12.86 12.12
N LEU A 7 1.88 12.37 13.32
CA LEU A 7 3.24 12.01 13.69
C LEU A 7 3.77 10.84 12.86
N GLN A 8 2.99 9.78 12.69
CA GLN A 8 3.38 8.63 11.86
C GLN A 8 3.56 9.02 10.40
N ASN A 9 2.65 9.83 9.85
CA ASN A 9 2.77 10.32 8.49
C ASN A 9 4.01 11.19 8.30
N LEU A 10 4.25 12.13 9.21
CA LEU A 10 5.42 13.00 9.18
C LEU A 10 6.71 12.16 9.24
N ALA A 11 6.79 11.19 10.16
CA ALA A 11 7.95 10.31 10.28
C ALA A 11 8.21 9.52 8.98
N VAL A 12 7.17 8.97 8.35
CA VAL A 12 7.30 8.25 7.07
C VAL A 12 7.76 9.17 5.96
N VAL A 13 7.14 10.35 5.80
CA VAL A 13 7.51 11.30 4.73
C VAL A 13 8.94 11.82 4.92
N VAL A 14 9.32 12.19 6.13
CA VAL A 14 10.69 12.65 6.44
C VAL A 14 11.68 11.51 6.22
N GLY A 15 11.38 10.29 6.67
CA GLY A 15 12.23 9.12 6.47
C GLY A 15 12.43 8.78 4.99
N MET A 16 11.36 8.79 4.20
CA MET A 16 11.43 8.60 2.74
C MET A 16 12.22 9.71 2.06
N GLY A 17 12.01 10.97 2.44
CA GLY A 17 12.76 12.10 1.90
C GLY A 17 14.25 12.00 2.22
N ALA A 18 14.59 11.66 3.46
CA ALA A 18 15.98 11.46 3.88
C ALA A 18 16.65 10.36 3.06
N LEU A 19 16.01 9.20 2.87
CA LEU A 19 16.55 8.11 2.05
C LEU A 19 16.71 8.50 0.58
N LEU A 20 15.68 9.12 -0.03
CA LEU A 20 15.73 9.56 -1.43
C LEU A 20 16.87 10.56 -1.66
N PHE A 21 16.92 11.62 -0.86
CA PHE A 21 17.90 12.70 -1.06
C PHE A 21 19.32 12.29 -0.65
N ALA A 22 19.48 11.45 0.39
CA ALA A 22 20.78 10.91 0.75
C ALA A 22 21.34 9.99 -0.34
N ALA A 23 20.51 9.11 -0.91
CA ALA A 23 20.92 8.23 -2.01
C ALA A 23 21.16 9.02 -3.31
N ALA A 24 20.32 10.02 -3.60
CA ALA A 24 20.47 10.89 -4.78
C ALA A 24 21.68 11.83 -4.70
N GLY A 25 22.10 12.22 -3.49
CA GLY A 25 23.19 13.18 -3.28
C GLY A 25 22.87 14.61 -3.71
N THR A 26 21.58 14.94 -3.91
CA THR A 26 21.13 16.28 -4.33
C THR A 26 19.70 16.55 -3.90
N PHE A 27 19.38 17.80 -3.56
CA PHE A 27 18.00 18.26 -3.35
C PHE A 27 17.34 18.78 -4.63
N HIS A 28 18.09 18.92 -5.73
CA HIS A 28 17.60 19.37 -7.03
C HIS A 28 16.90 18.23 -7.79
N TRP A 29 15.78 17.78 -7.22
CA TRP A 29 14.94 16.72 -7.76
C TRP A 29 13.45 17.08 -7.57
N PRO A 30 12.87 17.87 -8.50
CA PRO A 30 11.51 18.38 -8.36
C PRO A 30 10.45 17.28 -8.16
N SER A 31 10.56 16.15 -8.87
CA SER A 31 9.59 15.06 -8.74
C SER A 31 9.65 14.35 -7.38
N ALA A 32 10.82 14.27 -6.73
CA ALA A 32 10.91 13.79 -5.34
C ALA A 32 10.20 14.75 -4.38
N TRP A 33 10.35 16.07 -4.55
CA TRP A 33 9.57 17.03 -3.76
C TRP A 33 8.07 16.91 -4.02
N THR A 34 7.65 16.75 -5.27
CA THR A 34 6.24 16.49 -5.61
C THR A 34 5.72 15.25 -4.88
N TYR A 35 6.45 14.13 -4.94
CA TYR A 35 6.11 12.89 -4.24
C TYR A 35 5.96 13.10 -2.72
N LEU A 36 6.89 13.80 -2.08
CA LEU A 36 6.88 14.05 -0.65
C LEU A 36 5.74 14.99 -0.24
N ILE A 37 5.48 16.07 -0.99
CA ILE A 37 4.38 17.00 -0.73
C ILE A 37 3.04 16.29 -0.88
N VAL A 38 2.84 15.55 -1.96
CA VAL A 38 1.62 14.77 -2.19
C VAL A 38 1.39 13.77 -1.06
N SER A 39 2.43 13.06 -0.63
CA SER A 39 2.36 12.12 0.49
C SER A 39 2.07 12.82 1.83
N ALA A 40 2.69 13.97 2.08
CA ALA A 40 2.49 14.78 3.28
C ALA A 40 1.05 15.31 3.40
N LEU A 41 0.38 15.56 2.28
CA LEU A 41 -0.98 16.09 2.25
C LEU A 41 -2.05 14.99 2.19
N LEU A 42 -1.89 14.01 1.29
CA LEU A 42 -2.89 12.96 1.08
C LEU A 42 -3.01 12.02 2.28
N GLY A 43 -1.90 11.60 2.89
CA GLY A 43 -1.91 10.68 4.03
C GLY A 43 -2.80 11.21 5.18
N PRO A 44 -2.54 12.43 5.67
CA PRO A 44 -3.37 13.07 6.68
C PRO A 44 -4.79 13.36 6.20
N ALA A 45 -5.00 13.80 4.95
CA ALA A 45 -6.34 14.05 4.43
C ALA A 45 -7.20 12.77 4.44
N CYS A 46 -6.67 11.66 3.94
CA CYS A 46 -7.33 10.35 3.98
C CYS A 46 -7.58 9.87 5.42
N GLY A 47 -6.59 10.03 6.30
CA GLY A 47 -6.74 9.64 7.70
C GLY A 47 -7.75 10.52 8.46
N LEU A 48 -7.82 11.82 8.18
CA LEU A 48 -8.81 12.73 8.76
C LEU A 48 -10.22 12.49 8.20
N TRP A 49 -10.33 12.05 6.95
CA TRP A 49 -11.59 11.56 6.41
C TRP A 49 -12.04 10.31 7.16
N LEU A 50 -11.16 9.31 7.33
CA LEU A 50 -11.45 8.10 8.09
C LEU A 50 -11.79 8.40 9.56
N ALA A 51 -11.12 9.37 10.18
CA ALA A 51 -11.43 9.77 11.55
C ALA A 51 -12.89 10.22 11.72
N ARG A 52 -13.52 10.72 10.65
CA ARG A 52 -14.91 11.17 10.63
C ARG A 52 -15.88 10.07 10.18
N THR A 53 -15.50 9.25 9.20
CA THR A 53 -16.40 8.27 8.59
C THR A 53 -16.33 6.88 9.23
N ASP A 54 -15.14 6.43 9.61
CA ASP A 54 -14.91 5.14 10.27
C ASP A 54 -13.69 5.22 11.23
N PRO A 55 -13.89 5.79 12.44
CA PRO A 55 -12.81 5.93 13.42
C PRO A 55 -12.27 4.57 13.90
N GLY A 56 -13.07 3.50 13.81
CA GLY A 56 -12.65 2.14 14.15
C GLY A 56 -11.62 1.60 13.16
N LEU A 57 -11.89 1.74 11.86
CA LEU A 57 -10.92 1.41 10.81
C LEU A 57 -9.63 2.24 10.97
N LEU A 58 -9.74 3.55 11.23
CA LEU A 58 -8.54 4.37 11.47
C LEU A 58 -7.71 3.86 12.65
N ALA A 59 -8.36 3.54 13.77
CA ALA A 59 -7.69 3.03 14.95
C ALA A 59 -6.92 1.73 14.65
N GLU A 60 -7.51 0.83 13.86
CA GLU A 60 -6.84 -0.40 13.40
C GLU A 60 -5.69 -0.11 12.43
N ARG A 61 -5.85 0.86 11.52
CA ARG A 61 -4.80 1.27 10.58
C ARG A 61 -3.58 1.89 11.26
N LEU A 62 -3.74 2.49 12.44
CA LEU A 62 -2.66 3.06 13.24
C LEU A 62 -1.94 2.04 14.15
N LYS A 63 -2.43 0.78 14.20
CA LYS A 63 -1.75 -0.32 14.87
C LYS A 63 -0.76 -0.96 13.90
N MET A 64 0.51 -1.07 14.31
CA MET A 64 1.58 -1.64 13.49
C MET A 64 1.77 -3.14 13.70
N THR A 65 1.24 -3.68 14.80
CA THR A 65 1.36 -5.10 15.16
C THR A 65 0.06 -5.57 15.83
N SER A 66 -0.14 -6.89 15.83
CA SER A 66 -1.22 -7.55 16.57
C SER A 66 -0.68 -8.83 17.21
N ALA A 67 -1.24 -9.20 18.37
CA ALA A 67 -0.89 -10.43 19.07
C ALA A 67 -1.21 -11.67 18.21
N ASP A 68 -2.36 -11.67 17.56
CA ASP A 68 -2.87 -12.78 16.75
C ASP A 68 -2.32 -12.80 15.31
N GLN A 69 -1.34 -11.95 15.03
CA GLN A 69 -0.71 -11.86 13.71
C GLN A 69 0.11 -13.14 13.43
N PRO A 70 -0.14 -13.86 12.32
CA PRO A 70 0.62 -15.05 11.95
C PRO A 70 2.12 -14.76 11.84
N ALA A 71 2.98 -15.70 12.27
CA ALA A 71 4.43 -15.55 12.14
C ALA A 71 4.88 -15.34 10.69
N ALA A 72 4.21 -16.00 9.74
CA ALA A 72 4.45 -15.80 8.31
C ALA A 72 4.14 -14.36 7.85
N ASP A 73 3.12 -13.71 8.41
CA ASP A 73 2.81 -12.31 8.11
C ASP A 73 3.83 -11.35 8.74
N LYS A 74 4.33 -11.65 9.95
CA LYS A 74 5.43 -10.87 10.56
C LYS A 74 6.70 -10.93 9.71
N LEU A 75 7.09 -12.13 9.27
CA LEU A 75 8.23 -12.31 8.36
C LEU A 75 7.99 -11.59 7.03
N PHE A 76 6.78 -11.71 6.47
CA PHE A 76 6.39 -10.97 5.28
C PHE A 76 6.58 -9.46 5.47
N MET A 77 6.08 -8.88 6.56
CA MET A 77 6.18 -7.44 6.83
C MET A 77 7.63 -6.98 6.95
N LEU A 78 8.51 -7.79 7.55
CA LEU A 78 9.95 -7.52 7.60
C LEU A 78 10.56 -7.49 6.18
N VAL A 79 10.33 -8.54 5.39
CA VAL A 79 10.86 -8.64 4.01
C VAL A 79 10.31 -7.51 3.14
N PHE A 80 9.02 -7.20 3.28
CA PHE A 80 8.36 -6.13 2.55
C PHE A 80 8.92 -4.74 2.92
N MET A 81 9.19 -4.50 4.20
CA MET A 81 9.83 -3.26 4.65
C MET A 81 11.26 -3.12 4.09
N LEU A 82 12.06 -4.19 4.12
CA LEU A 82 13.39 -4.20 3.52
C LEU A 82 13.33 -3.96 2.01
N ALA A 83 12.36 -4.55 1.31
CA ALA A 83 12.14 -4.31 -0.10
C ALA A 83 11.77 -2.85 -0.40
N ILE A 84 10.91 -2.22 0.41
CA ILE A 84 10.60 -0.78 0.27
C ILE A 84 11.85 0.08 0.48
N LEU A 85 12.64 -0.20 1.52
CA LEU A 85 13.86 0.57 1.79
C LEU A 85 14.85 0.43 0.64
N ALA A 86 15.09 -0.79 0.16
CA ALA A 86 15.94 -1.04 -0.99
C ALA A 86 15.43 -0.33 -2.25
N TRP A 87 14.12 -0.33 -2.47
CA TRP A 87 13.48 0.31 -3.60
C TRP A 87 13.62 1.84 -3.59
N VAL A 88 13.38 2.48 -2.45
CA VAL A 88 13.56 3.93 -2.29
C VAL A 88 15.02 4.32 -2.50
N VAL A 89 15.96 3.57 -1.92
CA VAL A 89 17.39 3.80 -2.09
C VAL A 89 17.82 3.60 -3.54
N LEU A 90 17.31 2.56 -4.21
CA LEU A 90 17.58 2.30 -5.63
C LEU A 90 17.15 3.47 -6.52
N MET A 91 15.95 4.02 -6.30
CA MET A 91 15.46 5.18 -7.06
C MET A 91 16.33 6.42 -6.82
N GLY A 92 16.82 6.62 -5.58
CA GLY A 92 17.77 7.68 -5.28
C GLY A 92 19.11 7.49 -6.00
N PHE A 93 19.68 6.29 -5.98
CA PHE A 93 20.91 5.99 -6.73
C PHE A 93 20.75 6.14 -8.24
N ASP A 94 19.61 5.72 -8.79
CA ASP A 94 19.29 5.91 -10.21
C ASP A 94 19.31 7.41 -10.58
N ARG A 95 18.75 8.27 -9.72
CA ARG A 95 18.85 9.72 -9.89
C ARG A 95 20.28 10.23 -9.80
N ARG A 96 21.07 9.75 -8.83
CA ARG A 96 22.48 10.15 -8.64
C ARG A 96 23.34 9.81 -9.85
N LEU A 97 23.18 8.61 -10.36
CA LEU A 97 23.92 8.10 -11.51
C LEU A 97 23.35 8.57 -12.84
N GLN A 98 22.18 9.21 -12.82
CA GLN A 98 21.42 9.61 -14.02
C GLN A 98 21.19 8.44 -14.97
N ALA A 99 21.00 7.23 -14.42
CA ALA A 99 20.95 6.00 -15.22
C ALA A 99 19.63 5.85 -16.01
N SER A 100 18.56 6.52 -15.56
CA SER A 100 17.27 6.55 -16.24
C SER A 100 16.91 7.93 -16.78
N THR A 101 16.28 7.94 -17.97
CA THR A 101 15.55 9.09 -18.49
C THR A 101 14.11 8.68 -18.74
N VAL A 102 13.21 9.07 -17.83
CA VAL A 102 11.76 8.86 -17.96
C VAL A 102 11.13 10.15 -18.49
N PRO A 103 10.45 10.12 -19.65
CA PRO A 103 9.77 11.30 -20.22
C PRO A 103 8.78 11.92 -19.23
N ILE A 104 8.65 13.25 -19.27
CA ILE A 104 7.75 13.99 -18.37
C ILE A 104 6.29 13.51 -18.43
N VAL A 105 5.83 13.07 -19.62
CA VAL A 105 4.49 12.49 -19.80
C VAL A 105 4.29 11.25 -18.94
N LEU A 106 5.31 10.38 -18.84
CA LEU A 106 5.25 9.20 -17.98
C LEU A 106 5.38 9.56 -16.50
N GLN A 107 6.12 10.61 -16.13
CA GLN A 107 6.16 11.10 -14.75
C GLN A 107 4.79 11.64 -14.32
N MET A 108 4.10 12.39 -15.19
CA MET A 108 2.73 12.86 -14.97
C MET A 108 1.74 11.69 -14.90
N ALA A 109 1.89 10.68 -15.76
CA ALA A 109 1.11 9.45 -15.66
C ALA A 109 1.34 8.75 -14.31
N GLY A 110 2.59 8.69 -13.84
CA GLY A 110 2.93 8.15 -12.53
C GLY A 110 2.26 8.89 -11.37
N LEU A 111 2.19 10.23 -11.45
CA LEU A 111 1.44 11.05 -10.49
C LEU A 111 -0.06 10.76 -10.55
N ALA A 112 -0.64 10.66 -11.75
CA ALA A 112 -2.05 10.31 -11.92
C ALA A 112 -2.36 8.90 -11.35
N MET A 113 -1.46 7.93 -11.55
CA MET A 113 -1.55 6.59 -10.98
C MET A 113 -1.49 6.59 -9.45
N PHE A 114 -0.67 7.46 -8.85
CA PHE A 114 -0.66 7.67 -7.40
C PHE A 114 -2.05 8.12 -6.93
N PHE A 115 -2.62 9.19 -7.52
CA PHE A 115 -3.94 9.68 -7.15
C PHE A 115 -5.04 8.63 -7.36
N ALA A 116 -5.01 7.92 -8.49
CA ALA A 116 -5.95 6.85 -8.79
C ALA A 116 -5.84 5.69 -7.77
N SER A 117 -4.62 5.32 -7.37
CA SER A 117 -4.38 4.32 -6.32
C SER A 117 -5.01 4.77 -5.01
N THR A 118 -4.73 6.01 -4.59
CA THR A 118 -5.29 6.57 -3.36
C THR A 118 -6.82 6.57 -3.42
N ALA A 119 -7.43 7.04 -4.50
CA ALA A 119 -8.88 7.05 -4.66
C ALA A 119 -9.48 5.63 -4.59
N PHE A 120 -8.83 4.65 -5.23
CA PHE A 120 -9.27 3.26 -5.20
C PHE A 120 -9.17 2.65 -3.80
N ILE A 121 -8.07 2.91 -3.08
CA ILE A 121 -7.90 2.48 -1.68
C ILE A 121 -8.96 3.13 -0.78
N MET A 122 -9.32 4.41 -1.01
CA MET A 122 -10.40 5.06 -0.27
C MET A 122 -11.77 4.42 -0.54
N TRP A 123 -12.04 3.96 -1.77
CA TRP A 123 -13.23 3.17 -2.06
C TRP A 123 -13.21 1.84 -1.30
N VAL A 124 -12.08 1.14 -1.26
CA VAL A 124 -11.93 -0.09 -0.47
C VAL A 124 -12.16 0.17 1.02
N PHE A 125 -11.64 1.27 1.58
CA PHE A 125 -11.87 1.62 2.99
C PHE A 125 -13.32 1.97 3.30
N ARG A 126 -14.01 2.64 2.37
CA ARG A 126 -15.45 2.90 2.51
C ARG A 126 -16.27 1.60 2.58
N GLU A 127 -15.84 0.58 1.85
CA GLU A 127 -16.54 -0.70 1.77
C GLU A 127 -16.15 -1.68 2.89
N ASN A 128 -14.90 -1.64 3.36
CA ASN A 128 -14.37 -2.60 4.32
C ASN A 128 -13.75 -1.94 5.56
N SER A 129 -14.55 -1.84 6.62
CA SER A 129 -14.16 -1.39 7.96
C SER A 129 -13.14 -2.27 8.69
N PHE A 130 -12.85 -3.47 8.16
CA PHE A 130 -11.92 -4.44 8.73
C PHE A 130 -10.55 -4.47 8.02
N ALA A 131 -10.28 -3.54 7.12
CA ALA A 131 -9.05 -3.54 6.31
C ALA A 131 -7.78 -3.11 7.10
N ALA A 132 -7.35 -3.95 8.04
CA ALA A 132 -6.17 -3.71 8.89
C ALA A 132 -4.84 -3.83 8.11
N PRO A 133 -3.76 -3.17 8.56
CA PRO A 133 -2.44 -3.26 7.92
C PRO A 133 -1.71 -4.59 8.12
N VAL A 134 -2.18 -5.43 9.04
CA VAL A 134 -1.62 -6.75 9.38
C VAL A 134 -2.69 -7.82 9.22
N VAL A 135 -2.29 -9.03 8.87
CA VAL A 135 -3.23 -10.15 8.73
C VAL A 135 -3.72 -10.60 10.09
N LYS A 136 -5.03 -10.53 10.31
CA LYS A 136 -5.73 -11.03 11.50
C LYS A 136 -7.24 -11.15 11.27
N VAL A 137 -7.89 -11.93 12.13
CA VAL A 137 -9.36 -11.89 12.27
C VAL A 137 -9.70 -11.01 13.46
N GLN A 138 -10.57 -10.02 13.26
CA GLN A 138 -11.02 -9.06 14.26
C GLN A 138 -12.32 -9.54 14.91
N ALA A 139 -12.24 -10.64 15.66
CA ALA A 139 -13.39 -11.23 16.35
C ALA A 139 -14.04 -10.24 17.33
N GLU A 140 -13.24 -9.42 18.00
CA GLU A 140 -13.64 -8.36 18.92
C GLU A 140 -14.50 -7.27 18.26
N ARG A 141 -14.38 -7.11 16.94
CA ARG A 141 -15.19 -6.18 16.14
C ARG A 141 -16.30 -6.89 15.36
N HIS A 142 -16.58 -8.15 15.67
CA HIS A 142 -17.56 -8.99 14.97
C HIS A 142 -17.34 -9.00 13.45
N GLN A 143 -16.09 -9.22 13.04
CA GLN A 143 -15.72 -9.20 11.62
C GLN A 143 -16.63 -10.10 10.79
N GLN A 144 -17.13 -9.54 9.69
CA GLN A 144 -17.93 -10.23 8.69
C GLN A 144 -17.21 -10.24 7.33
N VAL A 145 -17.62 -11.15 6.46
CA VAL A 145 -17.11 -11.21 5.10
C VAL A 145 -17.73 -10.09 4.28
N ILE A 146 -16.89 -9.17 3.81
CA ILE A 146 -17.29 -8.13 2.86
C ILE A 146 -17.24 -8.72 1.45
N SER A 147 -18.35 -8.64 0.72
CA SER A 147 -18.50 -9.18 -0.64
C SER A 147 -19.14 -8.19 -1.62
N THR A 148 -19.23 -6.93 -1.22
CA THR A 148 -19.82 -5.81 -1.98
C THR A 148 -18.73 -4.87 -2.47
N GLY A 149 -19.10 -3.94 -3.38
CA GLY A 149 -18.15 -3.02 -4.00
C GLY A 149 -17.02 -3.76 -4.73
N PRO A 150 -15.74 -3.36 -4.56
CA PRO A 150 -14.61 -4.02 -5.22
C PRO A 150 -14.46 -5.51 -4.84
N TYR A 151 -14.91 -5.89 -3.65
CA TYR A 151 -14.86 -7.28 -3.17
C TYR A 151 -15.85 -8.20 -3.92
N ALA A 152 -16.82 -7.67 -4.65
CA ALA A 152 -17.68 -8.48 -5.52
C ALA A 152 -16.92 -9.08 -6.71
N TYR A 153 -15.80 -8.47 -7.12
CA TYR A 153 -15.06 -8.83 -8.33
C TYR A 153 -13.74 -9.55 -8.04
N VAL A 154 -13.02 -9.10 -7.01
CA VAL A 154 -11.71 -9.63 -6.61
C VAL A 154 -11.61 -9.74 -5.10
N ARG A 155 -10.87 -10.73 -4.59
CA ARG A 155 -10.76 -10.96 -3.14
C ARG A 155 -9.84 -9.98 -2.41
N HIS A 156 -8.86 -9.40 -3.09
CA HIS A 156 -7.85 -8.50 -2.52
C HIS A 156 -7.74 -7.16 -3.29
N PRO A 157 -8.83 -6.38 -3.38
CA PRO A 157 -8.85 -5.16 -4.18
C PRO A 157 -7.83 -4.12 -3.69
N MET A 158 -7.59 -4.03 -2.37
CA MET A 158 -6.58 -3.09 -1.85
C MET A 158 -5.19 -3.34 -2.43
N TYR A 159 -4.79 -4.61 -2.59
CA TYR A 159 -3.49 -4.96 -3.14
C TYR A 159 -3.39 -4.57 -4.62
N ALA A 160 -4.48 -4.68 -5.39
CA ALA A 160 -4.52 -4.16 -6.76
C ALA A 160 -4.34 -2.63 -6.81
N GLY A 161 -5.03 -1.91 -5.91
CA GLY A 161 -4.83 -0.46 -5.76
C GLY A 161 -3.39 -0.11 -5.41
N VAL A 162 -2.80 -0.80 -4.43
CA VAL A 162 -1.42 -0.59 -4.00
C VAL A 162 -0.40 -0.93 -5.11
N MET A 163 -0.68 -1.91 -5.98
CA MET A 163 0.17 -2.15 -7.15
C MET A 163 0.21 -0.95 -8.10
N LEU A 164 -0.90 -0.24 -8.25
CA LEU A 164 -0.94 1.00 -9.05
C LEU A 164 -0.02 2.08 -8.45
N TYR A 165 0.05 2.18 -7.13
CA TYR A 165 1.03 3.02 -6.43
C TYR A 165 2.47 2.58 -6.72
N PHE A 166 2.78 1.29 -6.59
CA PHE A 166 4.14 0.77 -6.84
C PHE A 166 4.60 0.96 -8.29
N ILE A 167 3.68 1.03 -9.26
CA ILE A 167 4.04 1.38 -10.65
C ILE A 167 4.14 2.91 -10.80
N GLY A 168 3.24 3.68 -10.20
CA GLY A 168 3.16 5.13 -10.37
C GLY A 168 4.32 5.89 -9.71
N THR A 169 4.73 5.51 -8.50
CA THR A 169 5.82 6.17 -7.76
C THR A 169 7.16 6.21 -8.52
N PRO A 170 7.69 5.11 -9.08
CA PRO A 170 8.98 5.14 -9.77
C PRO A 170 8.88 5.88 -11.11
N LEU A 171 7.73 5.81 -11.79
CA LEU A 171 7.47 6.65 -12.97
C LEU A 171 7.50 8.13 -12.60
N LEU A 172 6.79 8.53 -11.53
CA LEU A 172 6.81 9.91 -11.01
C LEU A 172 8.23 10.35 -10.67
N LEU A 173 8.98 9.53 -9.94
CA LEU A 173 10.36 9.84 -9.53
C LEU A 173 11.34 9.82 -10.72
N GLY A 174 10.95 9.26 -11.85
CA GLY A 174 11.74 9.21 -13.07
C GLY A 174 12.77 8.08 -13.08
N SER A 175 12.42 6.92 -12.51
CA SER A 175 13.31 5.78 -12.32
C SER A 175 12.80 4.50 -12.99
N TRP A 176 13.48 4.02 -14.03
CA TRP A 176 13.17 2.73 -14.65
C TRP A 176 13.61 1.56 -13.77
N TRP A 177 14.68 1.73 -12.98
CA TRP A 177 15.11 0.74 -11.99
C TRP A 177 14.07 0.53 -10.88
N GLY A 178 13.41 1.61 -10.45
CA GLY A 178 12.27 1.51 -9.57
C GLY A 178 11.10 0.73 -10.18
N VAL A 179 10.81 0.91 -11.48
CA VAL A 179 9.80 0.11 -12.20
C VAL A 179 10.22 -1.35 -12.28
N ALA A 180 11.50 -1.64 -12.53
CA ALA A 180 12.02 -3.00 -12.63
C ALA A 180 11.87 -3.82 -11.34
N MET A 181 11.72 -3.17 -10.16
CA MET A 181 11.41 -3.85 -8.90
C MET A 181 9.93 -4.20 -8.69
N VAL A 182 9.00 -3.66 -9.50
CA VAL A 182 7.55 -3.91 -9.35
C VAL A 182 7.18 -5.41 -9.33
N PRO A 183 7.77 -6.28 -10.19
CA PRO A 183 7.50 -7.73 -10.13
C PRO A 183 7.79 -8.35 -8.76
N VAL A 184 8.79 -7.84 -8.02
CA VAL A 184 9.11 -8.32 -6.66
C VAL A 184 7.95 -8.02 -5.72
N PHE A 185 7.41 -6.79 -5.76
CA PHE A 185 6.25 -6.43 -4.95
C PHE A 185 4.99 -7.21 -5.33
N PHE A 186 4.79 -7.49 -6.62
CA PHE A 186 3.70 -8.34 -7.08
C PHE A 186 3.80 -9.75 -6.47
N VAL A 187 4.98 -10.39 -6.53
CA VAL A 187 5.21 -11.70 -5.90
C VAL A 187 5.01 -11.64 -4.37
N LEU A 188 5.45 -10.57 -3.72
CA LEU A 188 5.22 -10.36 -2.29
C LEU A 188 3.72 -10.31 -1.97
N PHE A 189 2.90 -9.54 -2.69
CA PHE A 189 1.45 -9.56 -2.50
C PHE A 189 0.82 -10.90 -2.84
N VAL A 190 1.37 -11.64 -3.81
CA VAL A 190 0.93 -13.01 -4.09
C VAL A 190 1.10 -13.90 -2.86
N VAL A 191 2.26 -13.86 -2.21
CA VAL A 191 2.55 -14.62 -0.99
C VAL A 191 1.64 -14.16 0.15
N ARG A 192 1.55 -12.85 0.39
CA ARG A 192 0.72 -12.27 1.47
C ARG A 192 -0.75 -12.64 1.33
N SER A 193 -1.32 -12.56 0.13
CA SER A 193 -2.72 -12.92 -0.10
C SER A 193 -3.04 -14.37 0.28
N ARG A 194 -2.09 -15.30 0.09
CA ARG A 194 -2.24 -16.71 0.49
C ARG A 194 -2.19 -16.87 2.02
N ILE A 195 -1.31 -16.12 2.70
CA ILE A 195 -1.24 -16.10 4.17
C ILE A 195 -2.56 -15.57 4.74
N GLU A 196 -3.07 -14.48 4.18
CA GLU A 196 -4.33 -13.87 4.56
C GLU A 196 -5.52 -14.79 4.31
N GLU A 197 -5.65 -15.36 3.11
CA GLU A 197 -6.74 -16.31 2.80
C GLU A 197 -6.72 -17.52 3.73
N ARG A 198 -5.54 -18.09 4.04
CA ARG A 198 -5.44 -19.20 5.01
C ARG A 198 -5.94 -18.79 6.39
N THR A 199 -5.58 -17.59 6.83
CA THR A 199 -6.01 -17.05 8.14
C THR A 199 -7.51 -16.80 8.17
N LEU A 200 -8.07 -16.21 7.10
CA LEU A 200 -9.50 -15.92 6.99
C LEU A 200 -10.33 -17.20 6.83
N VAL A 201 -9.89 -18.19 6.08
CA VAL A 201 -10.58 -19.49 6.00
C VAL A 201 -10.62 -20.18 7.37
N ALA A 202 -9.53 -20.10 8.15
CA ALA A 202 -9.45 -20.74 9.45
C ALA A 202 -10.29 -20.02 10.53
N GLY A 203 -10.36 -18.69 10.49
CA GLY A 203 -10.96 -17.90 11.59
C GLY A 203 -12.23 -17.11 11.25
N LEU A 204 -12.57 -16.91 9.97
CA LEU A 204 -13.71 -16.09 9.55
C LEU A 204 -14.81 -16.95 8.92
N ARG A 205 -15.94 -17.07 9.63
CA ARG A 205 -17.10 -17.82 9.15
C ARG A 205 -17.62 -17.22 7.83
N GLY A 206 -17.91 -18.09 6.87
CA GLY A 206 -18.43 -17.70 5.55
C GLY A 206 -17.35 -17.36 4.51
N TYR A 207 -16.08 -17.22 4.88
CA TYR A 207 -15.03 -16.84 3.92
C TYR A 207 -14.78 -17.91 2.85
N ALA A 208 -14.84 -19.19 3.21
CA ALA A 208 -14.74 -20.29 2.24
C ALA A 208 -15.88 -20.27 1.20
N ALA A 209 -17.11 -19.92 1.62
CA ALA A 209 -18.25 -19.78 0.70
C ALA A 209 -18.12 -18.53 -0.19
N TYR A 210 -17.46 -17.48 0.29
CA TYR A 210 -17.13 -16.31 -0.52
C TYR A 210 -16.08 -16.64 -1.59
N MET A 211 -15.04 -17.41 -1.25
CA MET A 211 -14.01 -17.84 -2.20
C MET A 211 -14.55 -18.69 -3.37
N SER A 212 -15.66 -19.41 -3.17
CA SER A 212 -16.29 -20.18 -4.25
C SER A 212 -17.07 -19.30 -5.24
N ARG A 213 -17.52 -18.12 -4.80
CA ARG A 213 -18.24 -17.13 -5.62
C ARG A 213 -17.28 -16.19 -6.34
N VAL A 214 -16.34 -15.60 -5.61
CA VAL A 214 -15.36 -14.65 -6.16
C VAL A 214 -14.07 -15.38 -6.44
N ARG A 215 -13.80 -15.67 -7.72
CA ARG A 215 -12.69 -16.55 -8.16
C ARG A 215 -11.35 -15.85 -8.23
N TYR A 216 -11.33 -14.55 -8.56
CA TYR A 216 -10.11 -13.78 -8.76
C TYR A 216 -9.58 -13.18 -7.46
N ARG A 217 -8.26 -13.13 -7.30
CA ARG A 217 -7.57 -12.52 -6.15
C ARG A 217 -7.29 -11.06 -6.39
N LEU A 218 -6.68 -10.72 -7.52
CA LEU A 218 -6.09 -9.41 -7.77
C LEU A 218 -6.57 -8.80 -9.08
N PHE A 219 -6.59 -9.58 -10.16
CA PHE A 219 -6.96 -9.11 -11.50
C PHE A 219 -8.03 -10.03 -12.10
N PRO A 220 -9.21 -9.49 -12.45
CA PRO A 220 -10.24 -10.26 -13.13
C PRO A 220 -9.67 -10.91 -14.41
N GLY A 221 -9.90 -12.21 -14.58
CA GLY A 221 -9.48 -12.97 -15.76
C GLY A 221 -8.04 -13.48 -15.76
N LEU A 222 -7.17 -13.00 -14.86
CA LEU A 222 -5.78 -13.45 -14.76
C LEU A 222 -5.54 -14.26 -13.49
N TRP A 223 -5.85 -13.66 -12.34
CA TRP A 223 -5.51 -14.24 -11.04
C TRP A 223 -6.37 -13.71 -9.90
#